data_AF-A0A410RP93-F1
#
_entry.id   AF-A0A410RP93-F1
#
_cell.length_a   1.000
_cell.length_b   1.000
_cell.length_c   1.000
_cell.angle_alpha   90.00
_cell.angle_beta   90.00
_cell.angle_gamma   90.00
#
_symmetry.space_group_name_H-M   'P 1'
#
loop_
_entity.id
_entity.type
_entity.pdbx_description
1 polymer ?
#
loop_
_entity_poly.entity_id
_entity_poly.type
_entity_poly.pdbx_seq_one_letter_code
_entity_poly.pdbx_strand_id
1 'polypeptide(L)'
;MRREVAIDAEQVRAFLTEVFEDDLHVKRILSLSHATLGAVQAASLSVAAIGNAMAWARGEDVTSKHAVKQVDRLLSNGGFDVWRLFAAWVPFVLAERTEAVIALDWTDFEQDDQETLVASLITRHGRATPLLWTTLGEPRAQPSPSNTPSGLACT
;
A
#
# COMPACT_ATOMS: atom_id res chain seq x y z
N MET A 1 -12.07 -28.44 1.54
CA MET A 1 -12.45 -27.47 2.59
C MET A 1 -12.66 -26.13 1.90
N ARG A 2 -13.91 -25.71 1.67
CA ARG A 2 -14.21 -24.43 1.00
C ARG A 2 -14.05 -23.34 2.07
N ARG A 3 -13.01 -22.51 1.96
CA ARG A 3 -12.78 -21.40 2.89
C ARG A 3 -13.86 -20.37 2.61
N GLU A 4 -14.78 -20.18 3.55
CA GLU A 4 -15.81 -19.15 3.45
C GLU A 4 -15.13 -17.78 3.58
N VAL A 5 -15.35 -16.91 2.60
CA VAL A 5 -14.71 -15.59 2.56
C VAL A 5 -15.47 -14.69 3.52
N ALA A 6 -14.85 -14.30 4.64
CA ALA A 6 -15.49 -13.49 5.67
C ALA A 6 -15.80 -12.04 5.24
N ILE A 7 -15.19 -11.57 4.15
CA ILE A 7 -15.37 -10.23 3.58
C ILE A 7 -15.48 -10.35 2.06
N ASP A 8 -16.59 -9.92 1.47
CA ASP A 8 -16.80 -9.99 0.01
C ASP A 8 -16.42 -8.68 -0.73
N ALA A 9 -16.43 -8.74 -2.06
CA ALA A 9 -16.06 -7.61 -2.92
C ALA A 9 -17.00 -6.41 -2.78
N GLU A 10 -18.29 -6.64 -2.48
CA GLU A 10 -19.29 -5.58 -2.35
C GLU A 10 -19.07 -4.82 -1.06
N GLN A 11 -18.83 -5.53 0.04
CA GLN A 11 -18.52 -4.94 1.34
C GLN A 11 -17.27 -4.06 1.28
N VAL A 12 -16.19 -4.55 0.66
CA VAL A 12 -14.97 -3.75 0.47
C VAL A 12 -15.26 -2.51 -0.39
N ARG A 13 -16.05 -2.66 -1.46
CA ARG A 13 -16.36 -1.53 -2.33
C ARG A 13 -17.22 -0.48 -1.64
N ALA A 14 -18.24 -0.90 -0.90
CA ALA A 14 -19.10 0.00 -0.13
C ALA A 14 -18.26 0.82 0.87
N PHE A 15 -17.39 0.15 1.63
CA PHE A 15 -16.48 0.80 2.56
C PHE A 15 -15.55 1.82 1.86
N LEU A 16 -14.89 1.42 0.77
CA LEU A 16 -14.00 2.34 0.06
C LEU A 16 -14.74 3.49 -0.64
N THR A 17 -16.01 3.29 -0.98
CA THR A 17 -16.86 4.36 -1.52
C THR A 17 -17.17 5.39 -0.43
N GLU A 18 -17.59 4.94 0.75
CA GLU A 18 -17.82 5.82 1.91
C GLU A 18 -16.59 6.69 2.23
N VAL A 19 -15.39 6.13 2.13
CA VAL A 19 -14.16 6.86 2.49
C VAL A 19 -13.63 7.75 1.36
N PHE A 20 -13.78 7.36 0.09
CA PHE A 20 -13.03 7.98 -1.02
C PHE A 20 -13.89 8.44 -2.21
N GLU A 21 -15.22 8.45 -2.14
CA GLU A 21 -16.07 8.83 -3.28
C GLU A 21 -15.82 10.25 -3.81
N ASP A 22 -15.42 11.17 -2.93
CA ASP A 22 -15.11 12.55 -3.31
C ASP A 22 -13.70 12.70 -3.93
N ASP A 23 -12.80 11.76 -3.67
CA ASP A 23 -11.38 11.83 -4.08
C ASP A 23 -11.03 10.92 -5.27
N LEU A 24 -11.74 9.81 -5.42
CA LEU A 24 -11.44 8.78 -6.41
C LEU A 24 -12.61 8.55 -7.38
N HIS A 25 -12.27 8.51 -8.67
CA HIS A 25 -13.22 8.06 -9.69
C HIS A 25 -13.70 6.62 -9.40
N VAL A 26 -14.99 6.33 -9.62
CA VAL A 26 -15.62 5.02 -9.34
C VAL A 26 -14.84 3.80 -9.85
N LYS A 27 -14.22 3.88 -11.03
CA LYS A 27 -13.36 2.81 -11.58
C LYS A 27 -12.08 2.57 -10.76
N ARG A 28 -11.51 3.61 -10.15
CA ARG A 28 -10.35 3.50 -9.25
C ARG A 28 -10.76 2.85 -7.93
N ILE A 29 -11.89 3.26 -7.37
CA ILE A 29 -12.48 2.61 -6.18
C ILE A 29 -12.72 1.13 -6.45
N LEU A 30 -13.31 0.77 -7.60
CA LEU A 30 -13.51 -0.63 -7.98
C LEU A 30 -12.19 -1.41 -8.08
N SER A 31 -11.17 -0.82 -8.73
CA SER A 31 -9.85 -1.46 -8.87
C SER A 31 -9.16 -1.65 -7.52
N LEU A 32 -9.25 -0.65 -6.63
CA LEU A 32 -8.72 -0.72 -5.27
C LEU A 32 -9.46 -1.78 -4.46
N SER A 33 -10.78 -1.84 -4.57
CA SER A 33 -11.63 -2.84 -3.87
C SER A 33 -11.24 -4.26 -4.21
N HIS A 34 -11.02 -4.55 -5.50
CA HIS A 34 -10.59 -5.89 -5.92
C HIS A 34 -9.19 -6.24 -5.38
N ALA A 35 -8.24 -5.29 -5.44
CA ALA A 35 -6.90 -5.52 -4.91
C ALA A 35 -6.89 -5.70 -3.38
N THR A 36 -7.70 -4.94 -2.65
CA THR A 36 -7.88 -5.10 -1.20
C THR A 36 -8.46 -6.47 -0.86
N LEU A 37 -9.47 -6.93 -1.60
CA LEU A 37 -10.00 -8.29 -1.44
C LEU A 37 -8.89 -9.33 -1.68
N GLY A 38 -8.08 -9.16 -2.72
CA GLY A 38 -6.92 -10.01 -2.98
C GLY A 38 -5.90 -10.01 -1.84
N ALA A 39 -5.57 -8.83 -1.31
CA ALA A 39 -4.57 -8.66 -0.25
C ALA A 39 -5.01 -9.31 1.07
N VAL A 40 -6.29 -9.20 1.41
CA VAL A 40 -6.87 -9.85 2.61
C VAL A 40 -6.86 -11.38 2.49
N GLN A 41 -6.99 -11.92 1.28
CA GLN A 41 -7.03 -13.36 1.03
C GLN A 41 -5.66 -13.98 0.74
N ALA A 42 -4.67 -13.20 0.34
CA ALA A 42 -3.35 -13.68 -0.05
C ALA A 42 -2.52 -14.13 1.17
N ALA A 43 -1.72 -15.18 0.98
CA ALA A 43 -0.76 -15.64 1.99
C ALA A 43 0.54 -14.79 2.02
N SER A 44 0.76 -13.93 1.01
CA SER A 44 1.91 -13.03 0.91
C SER A 44 1.53 -11.77 0.11
N LEU A 45 2.31 -10.70 0.29
CA LEU A 45 2.04 -9.38 -0.30
C LEU A 45 2.72 -9.14 -1.66
N SER A 46 3.04 -10.20 -2.41
CA SER A 46 3.52 -10.04 -3.79
C SER A 46 2.39 -9.72 -4.76
N VAL A 47 2.67 -8.96 -5.82
CA VAL A 47 1.70 -8.62 -6.89
C VAL A 47 1.02 -9.88 -7.45
N ALA A 48 1.80 -10.95 -7.66
CA ALA A 48 1.30 -12.23 -8.14
C ALA A 48 0.38 -12.92 -7.13
N ALA A 49 0.74 -12.96 -5.85
CA ALA A 49 -0.07 -13.59 -4.80
C ALA A 49 -1.40 -12.86 -4.61
N ILE A 50 -1.37 -11.52 -4.54
CA ILE A 50 -2.57 -10.68 -4.42
C ILE A 50 -3.49 -10.90 -5.63
N GLY A 51 -2.93 -10.88 -6.85
CA GLY A 51 -3.72 -11.11 -8.06
C GLY A 51 -4.34 -12.50 -8.11
N ASN A 52 -3.61 -13.54 -7.74
CA ASN A 52 -4.14 -14.91 -7.70
C ASN A 52 -5.25 -15.06 -6.64
N ALA A 53 -5.05 -14.51 -5.45
CA ALA A 53 -6.06 -14.52 -4.39
C ALA A 53 -7.30 -13.71 -4.77
N MET A 54 -7.12 -12.58 -5.46
CA MET A 54 -8.22 -11.78 -6.01
C MET A 54 -9.03 -12.56 -7.04
N ALA A 55 -8.39 -13.27 -7.98
CA ALA A 55 -9.08 -14.11 -8.96
C ALA A 55 -9.89 -15.21 -8.26
N TRP A 56 -9.27 -15.90 -7.31
CA TRP A 56 -9.94 -16.92 -6.51
C TRP A 56 -11.16 -16.38 -5.74
N ALA A 57 -11.01 -15.22 -5.08
CA ALA A 57 -12.06 -14.62 -4.27
C ALA A 57 -13.23 -14.05 -5.09
N ARG A 58 -12.99 -13.68 -6.35
CA ARG A 58 -14.02 -13.14 -7.26
C ARG A 58 -14.71 -14.20 -8.13
N GLY A 59 -14.20 -15.43 -8.18
CA GLY A 59 -14.77 -16.53 -8.97
C GLY A 59 -14.27 -16.60 -10.42
N GLU A 60 -14.92 -17.43 -11.25
CA GLU A 60 -14.48 -17.82 -12.60
C GLU A 60 -14.42 -16.67 -13.64
N ASP A 61 -15.00 -15.51 -13.32
CA ASP A 61 -15.14 -14.39 -14.25
C ASP A 61 -13.82 -13.66 -14.56
N VAL A 62 -12.73 -13.93 -13.83
CA VAL A 62 -11.41 -13.34 -14.09
C VAL A 62 -10.30 -14.36 -13.97
N THR A 63 -9.49 -14.47 -15.04
CA THR A 63 -8.29 -15.32 -15.02
C THR A 63 -7.20 -14.73 -14.12
N SER A 64 -6.41 -15.60 -13.48
CA SER A 64 -5.23 -15.22 -12.69
C SER A 64 -4.31 -14.22 -13.40
N LYS A 65 -4.06 -14.43 -14.70
CA LYS A 65 -3.22 -13.53 -15.51
C LYS A 65 -3.79 -12.10 -15.56
N HIS A 66 -5.10 -11.96 -15.79
CA HIS A 66 -5.74 -10.65 -15.85
C HIS A 66 -5.80 -10.00 -14.47
N ALA A 67 -5.99 -10.80 -13.42
CA ALA A 67 -6.00 -10.34 -12.04
C ALA A 67 -4.64 -9.80 -11.59
N VAL A 68 -3.55 -10.54 -11.83
CA VAL A 68 -2.18 -10.07 -11.54
C VAL A 68 -1.88 -8.76 -12.28
N LYS A 69 -2.27 -8.68 -13.56
CA LYS A 69 -2.09 -7.45 -14.36
C LYS A 69 -2.92 -6.28 -13.83
N GLN A 70 -4.08 -6.54 -13.24
CA GLN A 70 -4.90 -5.50 -12.62
C GLN A 70 -4.22 -4.94 -11.36
N VAL A 71 -3.66 -5.80 -10.50
CA VAL A 71 -2.93 -5.38 -9.30
C VAL A 71 -1.68 -4.58 -9.68
N ASP A 72 -0.88 -5.08 -10.61
CA ASP A 72 0.32 -4.39 -11.12
C ASP A 72 0.02 -2.96 -11.62
N ARG A 73 -1.01 -2.85 -12.45
CA ARG A 73 -1.46 -1.55 -12.98
C ARG A 73 -2.05 -0.63 -11.93
N LEU A 74 -2.68 -1.17 -10.89
CA LEU A 74 -3.16 -0.37 -9.77
C LEU A 74 -1.99 0.30 -9.05
N LEU A 75 -0.94 -0.46 -8.73
CA LEU A 75 0.23 0.04 -8.00
C LEU A 75 1.04 1.07 -8.80
N SER A 76 0.97 1.02 -10.13
CA SER A 76 1.60 1.99 -11.03
C SER A 76 0.66 3.11 -11.51
N ASN A 77 -0.57 3.20 -10.98
CA ASN A 77 -1.55 4.17 -11.43
C ASN A 77 -1.32 5.53 -10.75
N GLY A 78 -0.72 6.48 -11.46
CA GLY A 78 -0.50 7.85 -10.98
C GLY A 78 -1.78 8.66 -10.66
N GLY A 79 -2.96 8.06 -10.86
CA GLY A 79 -4.23 8.58 -10.39
C GLY A 79 -4.53 8.32 -8.92
N PHE A 80 -3.68 7.57 -8.20
CA PHE A 80 -3.71 7.43 -6.74
C PHE A 80 -2.63 8.31 -6.13
N ASP A 81 -3.02 9.51 -5.74
CA ASP A 81 -2.18 10.39 -4.92
C ASP A 81 -2.34 9.98 -3.46
N VAL A 82 -1.35 9.25 -2.92
CA VAL A 82 -1.41 8.66 -1.58
C VAL A 82 -1.57 9.73 -0.50
N TRP A 83 -1.00 10.93 -0.68
CA TRP A 83 -1.16 12.01 0.29
C TRP A 83 -2.59 12.55 0.33
N ARG A 84 -3.26 12.64 -0.83
CA ARG A 84 -4.70 12.97 -0.87
C ARG A 84 -5.54 11.88 -0.21
N LEU A 85 -5.21 10.61 -0.43
CA LEU A 85 -5.91 9.51 0.24
C LEU A 85 -5.73 9.57 1.76
N PHE A 86 -4.54 9.92 2.26
CA PHE A 86 -4.36 10.16 3.70
C PHE A 86 -5.21 11.33 4.21
N ALA A 87 -5.41 12.38 3.42
CA ALA A 87 -6.26 13.50 3.82
C ALA A 87 -7.73 13.10 4.03
N ALA A 88 -8.23 12.08 3.34
CA ALA A 88 -9.56 11.52 3.57
C ALA A 88 -9.57 10.41 4.65
N TRP A 89 -8.56 9.54 4.62
CA TRP A 89 -8.44 8.39 5.53
C TRP A 89 -8.22 8.79 6.98
N VAL A 90 -7.35 9.77 7.25
CA VAL A 90 -7.00 10.15 8.62
C VAL A 90 -8.21 10.71 9.39
N PRO A 91 -9.01 11.66 8.86
CA PRO A 91 -10.25 12.09 9.48
C PRO A 91 -11.26 10.94 9.67
N PHE A 92 -11.38 10.04 8.70
CA PHE A 92 -12.26 8.87 8.81
C PHE A 92 -11.87 7.99 10.02
N VAL A 93 -10.59 7.68 10.20
CA VAL A 93 -10.12 6.85 11.33
C VAL A 93 -10.24 7.58 12.67
N LEU A 94 -9.92 8.88 12.71
CA LEU A 94 -10.01 9.68 13.93
C LEU A 94 -11.47 9.86 14.37
N ALA A 95 -12.39 9.99 13.42
CA ALA A 95 -13.81 10.25 13.64
C ALA A 95 -14.00 11.46 14.60
N GLU A 96 -14.92 11.37 15.55
CA GLU A 96 -15.27 12.46 16.49
C GLU A 96 -14.31 12.58 17.69
N ARG A 97 -13.10 11.99 17.64
CA ARG A 97 -12.15 12.05 18.76
C ARG A 97 -11.63 13.46 18.98
N THR A 98 -11.77 13.96 20.20
CA THR A 98 -11.21 15.26 20.63
C THR A 98 -9.74 15.14 21.07
N GLU A 99 -9.27 13.93 21.36
CA GLU A 99 -7.90 13.63 21.75
C GLU A 99 -7.42 12.33 21.09
N ALA A 100 -6.16 12.31 20.65
CA ALA A 100 -5.54 11.15 20.03
C ALA A 100 -4.10 10.98 20.52
N VAL A 101 -3.73 9.74 20.81
CA VAL A 101 -2.34 9.35 21.08
C VAL A 101 -1.80 8.68 19.83
N ILE A 102 -0.75 9.26 19.25
CA ILE A 102 -0.11 8.78 18.03
C ILE A 102 1.24 8.19 18.38
N ALA A 103 1.45 6.93 17.99
CA ALA A 103 2.76 6.30 18.01
C ALA A 103 3.46 6.54 16.67
N LEU A 104 4.73 6.91 16.73
CA LEU A 104 5.63 7.01 15.59
C LEU A 104 6.64 5.87 15.69
N ASP A 105 6.76 5.08 14.62
CA ASP A 105 7.66 3.93 14.57
C ASP A 105 8.39 3.87 13.22
N TRP A 106 9.68 3.51 13.26
CA TRP A 106 10.52 3.34 12.08
C TRP A 106 10.71 1.86 11.80
N THR A 107 10.55 1.47 10.54
CA THR A 107 10.91 0.14 10.05
C THR A 107 11.95 0.29 8.95
N ASP A 108 13.10 -0.36 9.15
CA ASP A 108 14.19 -0.45 8.16
C ASP A 108 14.00 -1.70 7.29
N PHE A 109 14.09 -1.51 5.98
CA PHE A 109 14.10 -2.54 4.95
C PHE A 109 15.49 -2.56 4.31
N GLU A 110 16.46 -3.13 5.03
CA GLU A 110 17.89 -3.16 4.66
C GLU A 110 18.14 -3.66 3.23
N GLN A 111 17.38 -4.66 2.78
CA GLN A 111 17.56 -5.22 1.43
C GLN A 111 17.21 -4.23 0.30
N ASP A 112 16.34 -3.26 0.58
CA ASP A 112 15.79 -2.32 -0.38
C ASP A 112 16.33 -0.89 -0.20
N ASP A 113 17.29 -0.68 0.72
CA ASP A 113 17.82 0.63 1.15
C ASP A 113 16.70 1.64 1.47
N GLN A 114 15.68 1.17 2.21
CA GLN A 114 14.47 1.93 2.50
C GLN A 114 14.15 1.95 3.99
N GLU A 115 13.77 3.13 4.47
CA GLU A 115 13.22 3.30 5.82
C GLU A 115 11.78 3.82 5.72
N THR A 116 10.87 3.22 6.48
CA THR A 116 9.46 3.67 6.54
C THR A 116 9.13 4.17 7.93
N LEU A 117 8.68 5.42 8.03
CA LEU A 117 8.08 5.99 9.23
C LEU A 117 6.58 5.84 9.16
N VAL A 118 5.97 5.22 10.17
CA VAL A 118 4.52 5.07 10.29
C VAL A 118 4.01 5.86 11.49
N ALA A 119 2.93 6.62 11.29
CA ALA A 119 2.14 7.21 12.36
C ALA A 119 0.88 6.37 12.59
N SER A 120 0.70 5.87 13.80
CA SER A 120 -0.43 4.99 14.15
C SER A 120 -1.24 5.53 15.33
N LEU A 121 -2.56 5.52 15.19
CA LEU A 121 -3.48 5.82 16.28
C LEU A 121 -3.47 4.67 17.30
N ILE A 122 -3.17 4.99 18.56
CA ILE A 122 -3.29 4.03 19.65
C ILE A 122 -4.75 3.95 20.08
N THR A 123 -5.35 2.76 19.93
CA THR A 123 -6.73 2.51 20.36
C THR A 123 -6.79 1.86 21.74
N ARG A 124 -7.87 2.11 22.49
CA ARG A 124 -8.09 1.52 23.83
C ARG A 124 -8.18 0.00 23.83
N HIS A 125 -8.46 -0.62 22.69
CA HIS A 125 -8.58 -2.07 22.53
C HIS A 125 -7.24 -2.75 22.17
N GLY A 126 -6.12 -2.05 22.33
CA GLY A 126 -4.77 -2.62 22.21
C GLY A 126 -4.29 -2.83 20.78
N ARG A 127 -5.00 -2.29 19.78
CA ARG A 127 -4.54 -2.30 18.38
C ARG A 127 -4.11 -0.90 17.98
N ALA A 128 -2.93 -0.79 17.37
CA ALA A 128 -2.52 0.43 16.69
C ALA A 128 -3.11 0.42 15.27
N THR A 129 -3.75 1.51 14.87
CA THR A 129 -4.31 1.67 13.52
C THR A 129 -3.45 2.65 12.73
N PRO A 130 -2.80 2.22 11.64
CA PRO A 130 -1.99 3.12 10.81
C PRO A 130 -2.84 4.28 10.25
N LEU A 131 -2.35 5.50 10.44
CA LEU A 131 -2.97 6.73 9.92
C LEU A 131 -2.30 7.15 8.62
N LEU A 132 -0.97 7.20 8.60
CA LEU A 132 -0.20 7.53 7.41
C LEU A 132 1.23 7.01 7.58
N TRP A 133 1.95 6.95 6.48
CA TRP A 133 3.36 6.60 6.48
C TRP A 133 4.08 7.33 5.36
N THR A 134 5.40 7.38 5.47
CA THR A 134 6.28 7.80 4.38
C THR A 134 7.47 6.87 4.32
N THR A 135 7.91 6.54 3.11
CA THR A 135 9.11 5.74 2.86
C THR A 135 10.18 6.65 2.27
N LEU A 136 11.35 6.63 2.88
CA LEU A 136 12.54 7.33 2.44
C LEU A 136 13.50 6.29 1.87
N GLY A 137 14.00 6.53 0.66
CA GLY A 137 15.15 5.79 0.16
C GLY A 137 16.43 6.43 0.67
N GLU A 138 17.45 5.62 0.96
CA GLU A 138 18.76 6.16 1.21
C GLU A 138 19.24 6.91 -0.05
N PRO A 139 19.83 8.11 0.06
CA PRO A 139 20.43 8.77 -1.09
C PRO A 139 21.50 7.84 -1.65
N ARG A 140 21.27 7.32 -2.87
CA ARG A 140 22.25 6.48 -3.56
C ARG A 140 23.60 7.17 -3.49
N ALA A 141 24.55 6.57 -2.76
CA ALA A 141 25.85 7.17 -2.51
C ALA A 141 26.44 7.64 -3.84
N GLN A 142 26.70 8.94 -3.96
CA GLN A 142 27.50 9.44 -5.07
C GLN A 142 28.88 8.79 -4.91
N PRO A 143 29.46 8.20 -5.98
CA PRO A 143 30.81 7.68 -5.89
C PRO A 143 31.73 8.80 -5.41
N SER A 144 32.50 8.54 -4.36
CA SER A 144 33.45 9.52 -3.83
C SER A 144 34.44 9.92 -4.94
N PRO A 145 34.78 11.21 -5.10
CA PRO A 145 35.69 11.67 -6.14
C PRO A 145 37.16 11.25 -5.95
N SER A 146 37.48 10.34 -5.02
CA SER A 146 38.85 10.08 -4.58
C SER A 146 39.53 8.85 -5.21
N ASN A 147 39.02 8.30 -6.32
CA ASN A 147 39.77 7.34 -7.15
C ASN A 147 40.03 7.89 -8.55
N THR A 148 40.76 9.00 -8.62
CA THR A 148 41.54 9.31 -9.82
C THR A 148 42.90 8.62 -9.64
N PRO A 149 43.29 7.63 -10.47
CA PRO A 149 44.64 7.09 -10.41
C PRO A 149 45.60 8.21 -10.80
N SER A 150 46.40 8.66 -9.83
CA SER A 150 47.55 9.50 -10.07
C SER A 150 48.56 8.73 -10.90
N GLY A 151 48.76 9.16 -12.15
CA GLY A 151 49.99 8.92 -12.91
C GLY A 151 49.89 7.88 -14.02
N LEU A 152 49.86 8.37 -15.25
CA LEU A 152 50.73 7.93 -16.33
C LEU A 152 50.86 9.10 -17.32
N ALA A 153 51.79 10.00 -17.01
CA ALA A 153 52.40 10.83 -18.03
C ALA A 153 53.37 9.94 -18.82
N CYS A 154 52.96 9.52 -20.02
CA CYS A 154 53.91 9.04 -21.01
C CYS A 154 54.51 10.25 -21.72
N THR A 155 55.82 10.42 -21.53
CA THR A 155 56.72 11.06 -22.49
C THR A 155 56.80 10.27 -23.78
#